data_AF-A0A3P0M8N5-F1
#
_entry.id   AF-A0A3P0M8N5-F1
#
_cell.length_a   1.000
_cell.length_b   1.000
_cell.length_c   1.000
_cell.angle_alpha   90.00
_cell.angle_beta   90.00
_cell.angle_gamma   90.00
#
_symmetry.space_group_name_H-M   'P 1'
#
loop_
_entity.id
_entity.type
_entity.pdbx_description
1 polymer ?
#
loop_
_entity_poly.entity_id
_entity_poly.type
_entity_poly.pdbx_seq_one_letter_code
_entity_poly.pdbx_strand_id
1 'polypeptide(L)'
;LILNGRMPRSLRYCYGRVMSSLNLLVKEHGAAHACHDTAAQMLTTLSDSTIERIFKNGLHEFLTGFIRRNHRLGLEIAQAYNFD
;
A
#
# COMPACT_ATOMS: atom_id res chain seq x y z
N LEU A 1 -7.19 -5.42 -14.23
CA LEU A 1 -7.69 -4.20 -13.56
C LEU A 1 -7.04 -3.94 -12.20
N ILE A 2 -7.05 -4.90 -11.26
CA ILE A 2 -6.60 -4.67 -9.86
C ILE A 2 -5.08 -4.46 -9.73
N LEU A 3 -4.26 -5.17 -10.52
CA LEU A 3 -2.79 -5.09 -10.48
C LEU A 3 -2.16 -4.25 -11.61
N ASN A 4 -2.98 -3.69 -12.50
CA ASN A 4 -2.46 -2.97 -13.66
C ASN A 4 -2.02 -1.54 -13.27
N GLY A 5 -0.72 -1.35 -13.02
CA GLY A 5 -0.15 -0.05 -12.66
C GLY A 5 -0.33 1.08 -13.68
N ARG A 6 -0.83 0.82 -14.88
CA ARG A 6 -1.19 1.86 -15.87
C ARG A 6 -2.64 2.35 -15.73
N MET A 7 -3.45 1.70 -14.90
CA MET A 7 -4.83 2.12 -14.63
C MET A 7 -4.90 2.91 -13.32
N PRO A 8 -5.42 4.14 -13.33
CA PRO A 8 -5.39 5.05 -12.18
C PRO A 8 -6.22 4.59 -10.97
N ARG A 9 -7.11 3.59 -11.15
CA ARG A 9 -7.89 2.98 -10.06
C ARG A 9 -7.43 1.57 -9.68
N SER A 10 -6.31 1.09 -10.20
CA SER A 10 -5.75 -0.19 -9.77
C SER A 10 -5.14 -0.06 -8.37
N LEU A 11 -5.16 -1.14 -7.58
CA LEU A 11 -4.54 -1.14 -6.24
C LEU A 11 -3.05 -0.81 -6.33
N ARG A 12 -2.37 -1.32 -7.36
CA ARG A 12 -0.95 -1.04 -7.60
C ARG A 12 -0.68 0.44 -7.87
N TYR A 13 -1.52 1.10 -8.67
CA TYR A 13 -1.38 2.53 -8.94
C TYR A 13 -1.65 3.36 -7.68
N CYS A 14 -2.73 3.05 -6.95
CA CYS A 14 -3.06 3.75 -5.71
C CYS A 14 -1.94 3.62 -4.66
N TYR A 15 -1.37 2.43 -4.47
CA TYR A 15 -0.24 2.24 -3.55
C TYR A 15 1.05 2.93 -4.02
N GLY A 16 1.28 3.02 -5.32
CA GLY A 16 2.37 3.84 -5.86
C GLY A 16 2.19 5.31 -5.50
N ARG A 17 0.97 5.85 -5.59
CA ARG A 17 0.65 7.22 -5.17
C ARG A 17 0.84 7.43 -3.67
N VAL A 18 0.42 6.48 -2.84
CA VAL A 18 0.62 6.54 -1.38
C VAL A 18 2.10 6.56 -1.03
N MET A 19 2.91 5.67 -1.62
CA MET A 19 4.36 5.68 -1.42
C MET A 19 5.01 6.99 -1.86
N SER A 20 4.60 7.56 -2.98
CA SER A 20 5.10 8.88 -3.41
C SER A 20 4.75 9.98 -2.41
N SER A 21 3.53 10.00 -1.87
CA SER A 21 3.13 10.96 -0.84
C SER A 21 3.92 10.79 0.45
N LEU A 22 4.13 9.55 0.90
CA LEU A 22 4.93 9.23 2.09
C LEU A 22 6.38 9.70 1.92
N ASN A 23 6.99 9.44 0.75
CA ASN A 23 8.34 9.91 0.46
C ASN A 23 8.47 11.45 0.46
N LEU A 24 7.42 12.17 0.06
CA LEU A 24 7.39 13.63 0.19
C LEU A 24 7.39 14.04 1.66
N LEU A 25 6.60 13.38 2.50
CA LEU A 25 6.57 13.65 3.93
C LEU A 25 7.91 13.35 4.61
N VAL A 26 8.62 12.29 4.23
CA VAL A 26 10.00 12.02 4.72
C VAL A 26 10.95 13.14 4.33
N LYS A 27 10.83 13.67 3.12
CA LYS A 27 11.71 14.75 2.65
C LYS A 27 11.51 16.03 3.49
N GLU A 28 10.28 16.31 3.91
CA GLU A 28 9.95 17.49 4.71
C GLU A 28 10.19 17.29 6.21
N HIS A 29 9.90 16.10 6.76
CA HIS A 29 9.97 15.82 8.20
C HIS A 29 11.26 15.09 8.64
N GLY A 30 12.08 14.64 7.69
CA GLY A 30 13.43 14.12 7.93
C GLY A 30 13.54 12.68 8.44
N ALA A 31 12.42 11.99 8.71
CA ALA A 31 12.44 10.62 9.24
C ALA A 31 11.43 9.71 8.53
N ALA A 32 11.86 8.47 8.25
CA ALA A 32 10.98 7.39 7.84
C ALA A 32 10.33 6.73 9.06
N HIS A 33 9.04 6.42 8.93
CA HIS A 33 8.23 5.79 9.97
C HIS A 33 7.71 4.42 9.51
N ALA A 34 7.14 3.63 10.42
CA ALA A 34 6.59 2.29 10.15
C ALA A 34 5.60 2.25 8.96
N CYS A 35 4.89 3.35 8.70
CA CYS A 35 4.01 3.48 7.53
C CYS A 35 4.74 3.30 6.19
N HIS A 36 6.02 3.66 6.10
CA HIS A 36 6.84 3.50 4.90
C HIS A 36 7.14 2.03 4.65
N ASP A 37 7.50 1.28 5.68
CA ASP A 37 7.77 -0.15 5.59
C ASP A 37 6.50 -0.91 5.21
N THR A 38 5.36 -0.58 5.83
CA THR A 38 4.07 -1.19 5.50
C THR A 38 3.66 -0.91 4.06
N ALA A 39 3.79 0.34 3.61
CA ALA A 39 3.45 0.72 2.25
C ALA A 39 4.40 0.09 1.22
N ALA A 40 5.69 -0.02 1.52
CA ALA A 40 6.67 -0.70 0.67
C ALA A 40 6.36 -2.20 0.56
N GLN A 41 6.09 -2.89 1.67
CA GLN A 41 5.71 -4.31 1.67
C GLN A 41 4.43 -4.57 0.86
N MET A 42 3.41 -3.71 1.00
CA MET A 42 2.19 -3.77 0.18
C MET A 42 2.52 -3.59 -1.31
N LEU A 43 3.34 -2.59 -1.66
CA LEU A 43 3.69 -2.32 -3.06
C LEU A 43 4.49 -3.48 -3.68
N THR A 44 5.43 -4.08 -2.95
CA THR A 44 6.16 -5.29 -3.37
C THR A 44 5.18 -6.45 -3.55
N THR A 45 4.29 -6.68 -2.59
CA THR A 45 3.27 -7.75 -2.69
C THR A 45 2.38 -7.59 -3.93
N LEU A 46 1.94 -6.36 -4.24
CA LEU A 46 1.16 -6.06 -5.44
C LEU A 46 2.00 -6.13 -6.72
N SER A 47 3.31 -5.90 -6.62
CA SER A 47 4.20 -5.93 -7.78
C SER A 47 4.59 -7.34 -8.19
N ASP A 48 4.79 -8.22 -7.20
CA ASP A 48 5.21 -9.60 -7.38
C ASP A 48 4.04 -10.57 -7.56
N SER A 49 2.80 -10.11 -7.30
CA SER A 49 1.60 -10.91 -7.50
C SER A 49 1.11 -10.82 -8.94
N THR A 50 0.61 -11.95 -9.44
CA THR A 50 -0.15 -11.99 -10.70
C THR A 50 -1.62 -12.24 -10.40
N ILE A 51 -2.47 -11.95 -11.39
CA ILE A 51 -3.90 -12.21 -11.28
C ILE A 51 -4.12 -13.72 -11.11
N GLU A 52 -3.42 -14.58 -11.85
CA GLU A 52 -3.58 -16.03 -11.71
C GLU A 52 -3.23 -16.52 -10.30
N ARG A 53 -2.16 -15.99 -9.70
CA ARG A 53 -1.74 -16.36 -8.35
C ARG A 53 -2.76 -15.92 -7.29
N ILE A 54 -3.35 -14.74 -7.45
CA ILE A 54 -4.40 -14.25 -6.55
C ILE A 54 -5.65 -15.13 -6.66
N PHE A 55 -6.07 -15.49 -7.87
CA PHE A 55 -7.21 -16.38 -8.06
C PHE A 55 -6.95 -17.78 -7.50
N LYS A 56 -5.75 -18.34 -7.71
CA LYS A 56 -5.36 -19.66 -7.18
C LYS A 56 -5.34 -19.71 -5.65
N ASN A 57 -4.91 -18.63 -5.01
CA ASN A 57 -4.79 -18.54 -3.56
C ASN A 57 -6.06 -17.97 -2.88
N GLY A 58 -7.08 -17.62 -3.65
CA GLY A 58 -8.35 -17.08 -3.17
C GLY A 58 -8.42 -15.55 -3.19
N LEU A 59 -9.34 -15.02 -3.98
CA LEU A 59 -9.55 -13.57 -4.14
C LEU A 59 -10.05 -12.93 -2.83
N HIS A 60 -10.95 -13.61 -2.12
CA HIS A 60 -11.52 -13.08 -0.89
C HIS A 60 -10.46 -13.00 0.23
N GLU A 61 -9.62 -14.03 0.39
CA GLU A 61 -8.52 -14.00 1.36
C GLU A 61 -7.53 -12.88 1.03
N PHE A 62 -7.19 -12.72 -0.25
CA PHE A 62 -6.32 -11.64 -0.70
C PHE A 62 -6.90 -10.26 -0.37
N LEU A 63 -8.17 -10.00 -0.73
CA LEU A 63 -8.83 -8.72 -0.47
C LEU A 63 -8.98 -8.44 1.03
N THR A 64 -9.34 -9.45 1.83
CA THR A 64 -9.47 -9.31 3.28
C THR A 64 -8.12 -8.99 3.94
N GLY A 65 -7.05 -9.68 3.52
CA GLY A 65 -5.69 -9.36 3.97
C GLY A 65 -5.21 -7.99 3.51
N PHE A 66 -5.62 -7.56 2.31
CA PHE A 66 -5.34 -6.22 1.79
C PHE A 66 -6.04 -5.15 2.61
N ILE A 67 -7.34 -5.28 2.90
CA ILE A 67 -8.10 -4.32 3.70
C ILE A 67 -7.47 -4.16 5.09
N ARG A 68 -7.10 -5.27 5.76
CA ARG A 68 -6.43 -5.23 7.06
C ARG A 68 -5.11 -4.45 7.02
N ARG A 69 -4.26 -4.72 6.04
CA ARG A 69 -2.98 -4.00 5.87
C ARG A 69 -3.18 -2.53 5.53
N ASN A 70 -4.19 -2.22 4.72
CA ASN A 70 -4.53 -0.84 4.37
C ASN A 70 -5.01 -0.04 5.59
N HIS A 71 -5.83 -0.67 6.44
CA HIS A 71 -6.24 -0.08 7.71
C HIS A 71 -5.04 0.17 8.65
N ARG A 72 -4.14 -0.82 8.77
CA ARG A 72 -2.90 -0.65 9.54
C ARG A 72 -2.07 0.53 9.04
N LEU A 73 -1.90 0.65 7.73
CA LEU A 73 -1.18 1.76 7.12
C LEU A 73 -1.79 3.12 7.48
N GLY A 74 -3.13 3.24 7.42
CA GLY A 74 -3.82 4.47 7.81
C GLY A 74 -3.54 4.88 9.26
N LEU A 75 -3.55 3.91 10.18
CA LEU A 75 -3.22 4.16 11.59
C LEU A 75 -1.76 4.58 11.78
N GLU A 76 -0.82 3.91 11.11
CA GLU A 76 0.61 4.23 11.18
C GLU A 76 0.89 5.65 10.62
N ILE A 77 0.16 6.08 9.58
CA ILE A 77 0.26 7.44 9.04
C ILE A 77 -0.26 8.47 10.05
N ALA A 78 -1.44 8.23 10.63
CA ALA A 78 -2.03 9.12 11.62
C ALA A 78 -1.11 9.31 12.83
N GLN A 79 -0.54 8.21 13.34
CA GLN A 79 0.43 8.24 14.45
C GLN A 79 1.75 8.92 14.08
N ALA A 80 2.29 8.66 12.89
CA ALA A 80 3.58 9.20 12.47
C ALA A 80 3.56 10.71 12.26
N TYR A 81 2.47 11.25 11.73
CA TYR A 81 2.35 12.66 11.34
C TYR A 81 1.36 13.47 12.19
N ASN A 82 0.85 12.86 13.27
CA ASN A 82 -0.03 13.48 14.25
C ASN A 82 -1.26 14.17 13.62
N PHE A 83 -1.85 13.50 12.62
CA PHE A 83 -3.14 13.90 12.04
C PHE A 83 -4.25 13.44 13.01
N ASP A 84 -4.53 14.25 14.04
CA ASP A 84 -5.74 14.12 14.87
C ASP A 84 -6.98 14.65 14.13
#